data_AF-A0A454Y0Z9-F1
#
_entry.id   AF-A0A454Y0Z9-F1
#
_cell.length_a   1.000
_cell.length_b   1.000
_cell.length_c   1.000
_cell.angle_alpha   90.00
_cell.angle_beta   90.00
_cell.angle_gamma   90.00
#
_symmetry.space_group_name_H-M   'P 1'
#
loop_
_entity.id
_entity.type
_entity.pdbx_description
1 polymer ?
#
loop_
_entity_poly.entity_id
_entity_poly.type
_entity_poly.pdbx_seq_one_letter_code
_entity_poly.pdbx_strand_id
1 'polypeptide(L)'
;MNTRLLLSLAVVAVAVLAAPAAKKADAPKEHSKAAKKHLEDFKAITDAYTNGMTVLHKKFTKEVFAEVKKENAEQKKATNEAAAAKKKGVEVTVPPMRLTQSGWALKNALDKLENTKAKKMADFKKNTDPNVVQEIIEYNKTRAAGKPASKTTPKPAGKAKKQ
;
A
#
# COMPACT_ATOMS: atom_id res chain seq x y z
N MET A 1 -2.96 -15.23 -7.32
CA MET A 1 -2.36 -14.08 -6.60
C MET A 1 -2.41 -14.37 -5.11
N ASN A 2 -1.26 -14.47 -4.43
CA ASN A 2 -1.19 -14.80 -3.00
C ASN A 2 -1.67 -13.62 -2.13
N THR A 3 -2.95 -13.65 -1.75
CA THR A 3 -3.58 -12.72 -0.79
C THR A 3 -2.80 -12.62 0.52
N ARG A 4 -2.08 -13.69 0.91
CA ARG A 4 -1.17 -13.72 2.06
C ARG A 4 -0.01 -12.73 1.94
N LEU A 5 0.60 -12.61 0.75
CA LEU A 5 1.71 -11.68 0.51
C LEU A 5 1.24 -10.22 0.58
N LEU A 6 0.02 -9.95 0.11
CA LEU A 6 -0.60 -8.63 0.16
C LEU A 6 -0.94 -8.20 1.60
N LEU A 7 -1.44 -9.14 2.41
CA LEU A 7 -1.70 -8.92 3.82
C LEU A 7 -0.39 -8.69 4.60
N SER A 8 0.65 -9.48 4.28
CA SER A 8 1.99 -9.31 4.83
C SER A 8 2.61 -7.94 4.50
N LEU A 9 2.49 -7.46 3.26
CA LEU A 9 2.95 -6.11 2.90
C LEU A 9 2.16 -5.01 3.61
N ALA A 10 0.85 -5.18 3.77
CA ALA A 10 0.03 -4.23 4.50
C ALA A 10 0.43 -4.17 5.99
N VAL A 11 0.74 -5.31 6.60
CA VAL A 11 1.27 -5.38 7.96
C VAL A 11 2.66 -4.74 8.05
N VAL A 12 3.53 -4.91 7.05
CA VAL A 12 4.83 -4.19 6.97
C VAL A 12 4.60 -2.69 6.86
N ALA A 13 3.71 -2.23 5.99
CA ALA A 13 3.38 -0.81 5.83
C ALA A 13 2.86 -0.18 7.13
N VAL A 14 1.95 -0.88 7.82
CA VAL A 14 1.39 -0.43 9.11
C VAL A 14 2.46 -0.47 10.21
N ALA A 15 3.32 -1.49 10.26
CA ALA A 15 4.39 -1.57 11.25
C ALA A 15 5.46 -0.49 11.07
N VAL A 16 5.77 -0.10 9.82
CA VAL A 16 6.71 0.99 9.51
C VAL A 16 6.13 2.35 9.92
N LEU A 17 4.83 2.58 9.65
CA LEU A 17 4.14 3.82 10.03
C LEU A 17 3.86 3.92 11.54
N ALA A 18 3.66 2.80 12.22
CA ALA A 18 3.26 2.76 13.62
C ALA A 18 4.42 2.62 14.60
N ALA A 19 5.66 2.38 14.17
CA ALA A 19 6.79 2.17 15.08
C ALA A 19 7.16 3.48 15.82
N PRO A 20 6.80 3.65 17.10
CA PRO A 20 7.32 4.74 17.89
C PRO A 20 8.81 4.45 18.16
N ALA A 21 9.60 5.51 18.34
CA ALA A 21 11.00 5.43 18.72
C ALA A 21 11.16 4.52 19.95
N ALA A 22 11.52 3.25 19.74
CA ALA A 22 11.71 2.28 20.81
C ALA A 22 13.09 2.53 21.43
N LYS A 23 13.11 2.67 22.75
CA LYS A 23 14.30 2.96 23.56
C LYS A 23 15.41 1.92 23.32
N LYS A 24 16.65 2.41 23.25
CA LYS A 24 17.88 1.75 22.78
C LYS A 24 18.37 0.49 23.53
N ALA A 25 17.60 -0.15 24.41
CA ALA A 25 18.19 -1.09 25.37
C ALA A 25 18.26 -2.57 24.95
N ASP A 26 17.46 -3.05 23.99
CA ASP A 26 17.53 -4.44 23.50
C ASP A 26 17.05 -4.52 22.05
N ALA A 27 17.84 -3.97 21.13
CA ALA A 27 17.47 -3.96 19.72
C ALA A 27 17.56 -5.39 19.15
N PRO A 28 16.46 -5.96 18.59
CA PRO A 28 16.57 -7.18 17.80
C PRO A 28 17.60 -6.95 16.67
N LYS A 29 18.31 -8.02 16.26
CA LYS A 29 19.35 -7.97 15.22
C LYS A 29 18.92 -7.07 14.07
N GLU A 30 19.82 -6.16 13.68
CA GLU A 30 19.55 -5.24 12.56
C GLU A 30 19.03 -6.00 11.34
N HIS A 31 18.04 -5.40 10.66
CA HIS A 31 17.58 -5.87 9.35
C HIS A 31 18.76 -6.15 8.40
N SER A 32 18.65 -7.22 7.62
CA SER A 32 19.53 -7.52 6.52
C SER A 32 19.58 -6.36 5.53
N LYS A 33 20.66 -6.26 4.74
CA LYS A 33 20.78 -5.24 3.69
C LYS A 33 19.60 -5.28 2.71
N ALA A 34 19.09 -6.46 2.41
CA ALA A 34 17.94 -6.66 1.55
C ALA A 34 16.64 -6.12 2.19
N ALA A 35 16.41 -6.39 3.48
CA ALA A 35 15.28 -5.86 4.23
C ALA A 35 15.33 -4.33 4.40
N LYS A 36 16.50 -3.76 4.69
CA LYS A 36 16.69 -2.30 4.74
C LYS A 36 16.35 -1.65 3.40
N LYS A 37 16.93 -2.15 2.31
CA LYS A 37 16.64 -1.65 0.95
C LYS A 37 15.16 -1.77 0.59
N HIS A 38 14.52 -2.89 0.95
CA HIS A 38 13.10 -3.11 0.69
C HIS A 38 12.20 -2.08 1.40
N LEU A 39 12.54 -1.72 2.65
CA LEU A 39 11.84 -0.67 3.39
C LEU A 39 12.08 0.72 2.81
N GLU A 40 13.30 1.01 2.35
CA GLU A 40 13.65 2.28 1.69
C GLU A 40 12.90 2.43 0.36
N ASP A 41 12.86 1.40 -0.47
CA ASP A 41 12.12 1.39 -1.73
C ASP A 41 10.62 1.59 -1.49
N PHE A 42 10.04 0.92 -0.47
CA PHE A 42 8.65 1.13 -0.07
C PHE A 42 8.37 2.57 0.38
N LYS A 43 9.27 3.11 1.21
CA LYS A 43 9.18 4.48 1.70
C LYS A 43 9.26 5.48 0.54
N ALA A 44 10.21 5.31 -0.38
CA ALA A 44 10.36 6.18 -1.53
C ALA A 44 9.09 6.24 -2.40
N ILE A 45 8.40 5.11 -2.60
CA ILE A 45 7.12 5.06 -3.33
C ILE A 45 6.04 5.85 -2.58
N THR A 46 5.98 5.71 -1.27
CA THR A 46 4.98 6.37 -0.42
C THR A 46 5.23 7.87 -0.29
N ASP A 47 6.49 8.26 -0.14
CA ASP A 47 6.92 9.66 -0.06
C ASP A 47 6.68 10.37 -1.39
N ALA A 48 6.99 9.73 -2.54
CA ALA A 48 6.68 10.27 -3.86
C ALA A 48 5.19 10.53 -4.05
N TYR A 49 4.32 9.61 -3.59
CA TYR A 49 2.88 9.82 -3.62
C TYR A 49 2.43 10.98 -2.73
N THR A 50 2.95 11.05 -1.50
CA THR A 50 2.61 12.10 -0.53
C THR A 50 3.02 13.47 -1.05
N ASN A 51 4.22 13.58 -1.62
CA ASN A 51 4.70 14.81 -2.26
C ASN A 51 3.82 15.20 -3.44
N GLY A 52 3.44 14.24 -4.29
CA GLY A 52 2.49 14.48 -5.38
C GLY A 52 1.15 15.03 -4.89
N MET A 53 0.58 14.45 -3.83
CA MET A 53 -0.65 14.96 -3.21
C MET A 53 -0.49 16.38 -2.67
N THR A 54 0.63 16.68 -1.99
CA THR A 54 0.92 18.03 -1.49
C THR A 54 1.00 19.05 -2.63
N VAL A 55 1.60 18.69 -3.77
CA VAL A 55 1.64 19.56 -4.95
C VAL A 55 0.22 19.85 -5.48
N LEU A 56 -0.65 18.83 -5.52
CA LEU A 56 -2.04 19.02 -5.93
C LEU A 56 -2.81 19.92 -4.95
N HIS A 57 -2.64 19.73 -3.64
CA HIS A 57 -3.25 20.60 -2.63
C HIS A 57 -2.80 22.05 -2.71
N LYS A 58 -1.58 22.31 -3.19
CA LYS A 58 -1.10 23.69 -3.44
C LYS A 58 -1.66 24.28 -4.73
N LYS A 59 -1.86 23.45 -5.76
CA LYS A 59 -2.26 23.89 -7.09
C LYS A 59 -3.77 24.15 -7.22
N PHE A 60 -4.59 23.40 -6.49
CA PHE A 60 -6.05 23.49 -6.57
C PHE A 60 -6.65 23.98 -5.25
N THR A 61 -7.73 24.76 -5.33
CA THR A 61 -8.44 25.26 -4.15
C THR A 61 -9.19 24.13 -3.45
N LYS A 62 -9.47 24.33 -2.16
CA LYS A 62 -10.25 23.38 -1.36
C LYS A 62 -11.65 23.11 -1.95
N GLU A 63 -12.24 24.10 -2.63
CA GLU A 63 -13.54 23.99 -3.29
C GLU A 63 -13.50 22.99 -4.44
N VAL A 64 -12.46 23.05 -5.29
CA VAL A 64 -12.28 22.08 -6.39
C VAL A 64 -12.07 20.66 -5.84
N PHE A 65 -11.34 20.51 -4.72
CA PHE A 65 -11.23 19.22 -4.03
C PHE A 65 -12.58 18.74 -3.47
N ALA A 66 -13.39 19.63 -2.90
CA ALA A 66 -14.70 19.29 -2.37
C ALA A 66 -15.67 18.88 -3.48
N GLU A 67 -15.64 19.58 -4.61
CA GLU A 67 -16.40 19.28 -5.83
C GLU A 67 -16.07 17.88 -6.34
N VAL A 68 -14.78 17.57 -6.58
CA VAL A 68 -14.34 16.25 -7.03
C VAL A 68 -14.71 15.16 -6.02
N LYS A 69 -14.59 15.43 -4.72
CA LYS A 69 -14.97 14.47 -3.68
C LYS A 69 -16.47 14.19 -3.67
N LYS A 70 -17.30 15.21 -3.85
CA LYS A 70 -18.76 15.09 -3.90
C LYS A 70 -19.20 14.29 -5.13
N GLU A 71 -18.73 14.68 -6.31
CA GLU A 71 -19.04 13.98 -7.57
C GLU A 71 -18.56 12.52 -7.56
N ASN A 72 -17.39 12.23 -7.00
CA ASN A 72 -16.93 10.85 -6.83
C ASN A 72 -17.84 10.03 -5.91
N ALA A 73 -18.39 10.63 -4.85
CA ALA A 73 -19.32 9.95 -3.95
C ALA A 73 -20.67 9.67 -4.64
N GLU A 74 -21.18 10.64 -5.41
CA GLU A 74 -22.41 10.49 -6.19
C GLU A 74 -22.25 9.44 -7.30
N GLN A 75 -21.13 9.44 -8.01
CA GLN A 75 -20.75 8.38 -8.95
C GLN A 75 -20.69 7.01 -8.29
N LYS A 76 -20.06 6.90 -7.12
CA LYS A 76 -19.97 5.63 -6.39
C LYS A 76 -21.36 5.11 -5.97
N LYS A 77 -22.25 6.01 -5.57
CA LYS A 77 -23.64 5.66 -5.25
C LYS A 77 -24.37 5.17 -6.50
N ALA A 78 -24.32 5.92 -7.59
CA ALA A 78 -25.00 5.58 -8.84
C ALA A 78 -24.47 4.28 -9.47
N THR A 79 -23.15 4.04 -9.41
CA THR A 79 -22.55 2.76 -9.88
C THR A 79 -23.00 1.57 -9.03
N ASN A 80 -23.12 1.73 -7.71
CA ASN A 80 -23.64 0.67 -6.84
C ASN A 80 -25.12 0.39 -7.11
N GLU A 81 -25.92 1.44 -7.32
CA GLU A 81 -27.34 1.32 -7.67
C GLU A 81 -27.51 0.66 -9.04
N ALA A 82 -26.72 1.06 -10.04
CA ALA A 82 -26.70 0.42 -11.35
C ALA A 82 -26.27 -1.06 -11.28
N ALA A 83 -25.26 -1.38 -10.48
CA ALA A 83 -24.83 -2.77 -10.27
C ALA A 83 -25.91 -3.60 -9.55
N ALA A 84 -26.63 -3.02 -8.59
CA ALA A 84 -27.75 -3.68 -7.90
C ALA A 84 -28.97 -3.86 -8.81
N ALA A 85 -29.29 -2.86 -9.64
CA ALA A 85 -30.36 -2.92 -10.63
C ALA A 85 -30.07 -3.96 -11.71
N LYS A 86 -28.82 -4.04 -12.21
CA LYS A 86 -28.39 -5.05 -13.18
C LYS A 86 -28.58 -6.47 -12.66
N LYS A 87 -28.33 -6.72 -11.36
CA LYS A 87 -28.60 -8.02 -10.72
C LYS A 87 -30.09 -8.38 -10.68
N LYS A 88 -30.97 -7.38 -10.75
CA LYS A 88 -32.43 -7.54 -10.81
C LYS A 88 -32.97 -7.53 -12.25
N GLY A 89 -32.08 -7.57 -13.26
CA GLY A 89 -32.47 -7.49 -14.68
C GLY A 89 -32.93 -6.09 -15.13
N VAL A 90 -32.74 -5.06 -14.30
CA VAL A 90 -33.12 -3.68 -14.62
C VAL A 90 -31.89 -2.93 -15.11
N GLU A 91 -31.98 -2.34 -16.30
CA GLU A 91 -30.93 -1.49 -16.83
C GLU A 91 -31.03 -0.09 -16.24
N VAL A 92 -30.02 0.30 -15.45
CA VAL A 92 -29.89 1.64 -14.89
C VAL A 92 -28.55 2.20 -15.33
N THR A 93 -28.60 3.32 -16.05
CA THR A 93 -27.41 4.03 -16.54
C THR A 93 -26.84 4.92 -15.45
N VAL A 94 -25.51 4.89 -15.29
CA VAL A 94 -24.79 5.78 -14.38
C VAL A 94 -24.69 7.16 -15.04
N PRO A 95 -25.17 8.25 -14.40
CA PRO A 95 -25.05 9.59 -14.95
C PRO A 95 -23.57 10.00 -15.06
N PRO A 96 -23.19 10.87 -16.01
CA PRO A 96 -21.81 11.37 -16.12
C PRO A 96 -21.45 12.33 -14.99
N MET A 97 -20.16 12.41 -14.64
CA MET A 97 -19.66 13.41 -13.68
C MET A 97 -19.83 14.83 -14.21
N ARG A 98 -20.28 15.73 -13.33
CA ARG A 98 -20.48 17.15 -13.63
C ARG A 98 -19.41 17.99 -12.97
N LEU A 99 -18.18 17.80 -13.44
CA LEU A 99 -17.03 18.56 -12.95
C LEU A 99 -16.77 19.81 -13.78
N THR A 100 -16.35 20.88 -13.10
CA THR A 100 -15.74 22.08 -13.69
C THR A 100 -14.46 21.69 -14.45
N GLN A 101 -13.97 22.58 -15.32
CA GLN A 101 -12.68 22.36 -15.99
C GLN A 101 -11.54 22.11 -14.99
N SER A 102 -11.54 22.85 -13.88
CA SER A 102 -10.58 22.67 -12.77
C SER A 102 -10.80 21.34 -12.05
N GLY A 103 -12.07 20.93 -11.84
CA GLY A 103 -12.42 19.62 -11.28
C GLY A 103 -11.91 18.47 -12.15
N TRP A 104 -12.08 18.53 -13.46
CA TRP A 104 -11.53 17.56 -14.41
C TRP A 104 -10.00 17.53 -14.40
N ALA A 105 -9.35 18.70 -14.34
CA ALA A 105 -7.90 18.78 -14.24
C ALA A 105 -7.36 18.15 -12.95
N LEU A 106 -8.02 18.39 -11.81
CA LEU A 106 -7.68 17.76 -10.54
C LEU A 106 -7.92 16.25 -10.60
N LYS A 107 -9.07 15.81 -11.12
CA LYS A 107 -9.39 14.38 -11.24
C LYS A 107 -8.35 13.65 -12.08
N ASN A 108 -8.01 14.17 -13.26
CA ASN A 108 -7.00 13.58 -14.13
C ASN A 108 -5.61 13.52 -13.47
N ALA A 109 -5.26 14.54 -12.67
CA ALA A 109 -4.00 14.56 -11.95
C ALA A 109 -3.97 13.55 -10.79
N LEU A 110 -5.08 13.40 -10.06
CA LEU A 110 -5.25 12.37 -9.03
C LEU A 110 -5.17 10.97 -9.64
N ASP A 111 -5.91 10.71 -10.73
CA ASP A 111 -5.91 9.42 -11.42
C ASP A 111 -4.49 9.05 -11.89
N LYS A 112 -3.72 10.01 -12.45
CA LYS A 112 -2.31 9.80 -12.83
C LYS A 112 -1.42 9.48 -11.63
N LEU A 113 -1.61 10.18 -10.52
CA LEU A 113 -0.83 9.97 -9.29
C LEU A 113 -1.12 8.60 -8.67
N GLU A 114 -2.39 8.22 -8.59
CA GLU A 114 -2.83 6.92 -8.12
C GLU A 114 -2.34 5.79 -9.03
N ASN A 115 -2.45 5.94 -10.36
CA ASN A 115 -1.94 4.97 -11.32
C ASN A 115 -0.42 4.80 -11.22
N THR A 116 0.31 5.90 -11.03
CA THR A 116 1.78 5.85 -10.84
C THR A 116 2.14 5.11 -9.56
N LYS A 117 1.46 5.42 -8.44
CA LYS A 117 1.64 4.69 -7.18
C LYS A 117 1.29 3.20 -7.35
N ALA A 118 0.15 2.89 -7.99
CA ALA A 118 -0.29 1.53 -8.20
C ALA A 118 0.71 0.73 -9.03
N LYS A 119 1.24 1.30 -10.12
CA LYS A 119 2.27 0.68 -10.95
C LYS A 119 3.55 0.43 -10.15
N LYS A 120 4.06 1.45 -9.45
CA LYS A 120 5.26 1.32 -8.60
C LYS A 120 5.07 0.29 -7.49
N MET A 121 3.90 0.25 -6.87
CA MET A 121 3.56 -0.75 -5.85
C MET A 121 3.41 -2.16 -6.43
N ALA A 122 2.90 -2.30 -7.66
CA ALA A 122 2.83 -3.57 -8.35
C ALA A 122 4.22 -4.09 -8.72
N ASP A 123 5.08 -3.23 -9.25
CA ASP A 123 6.48 -3.55 -9.55
C ASP A 123 7.26 -3.92 -8.28
N PHE A 124 7.06 -3.13 -7.21
CA PHE A 124 7.60 -3.42 -5.89
C PHE A 124 7.20 -4.81 -5.41
N LYS A 125 5.90 -5.13 -5.43
CA LYS A 125 5.36 -6.45 -5.06
C LYS A 125 5.92 -7.58 -5.91
N LYS A 126 6.07 -7.37 -7.23
CA LYS A 126 6.59 -8.38 -8.16
C LYS A 126 8.06 -8.72 -7.85
N ASN A 127 8.84 -7.72 -7.43
CA ASN A 127 10.26 -7.86 -7.12
C ASN A 127 10.53 -8.10 -5.63
N THR A 128 9.49 -8.31 -4.83
CA THR A 128 9.62 -8.55 -3.40
C THR A 128 9.96 -10.01 -3.13
N ASP A 129 11.10 -10.27 -2.48
CA ASP A 129 11.42 -11.60 -1.96
C ASP A 129 10.55 -11.92 -0.73
N PRO A 130 9.76 -13.00 -0.72
CA PRO A 130 8.98 -13.42 0.43
C PRO A 130 9.80 -13.62 1.72
N ASN A 131 11.09 -14.01 1.61
CA ASN A 131 11.98 -14.18 2.76
C ASN A 131 12.31 -12.84 3.43
N VAL A 132 12.50 -11.79 2.62
CA VAL A 132 12.73 -10.42 3.12
C VAL A 132 11.49 -9.91 3.86
N VAL A 133 10.30 -10.20 3.34
CA VAL A 133 9.04 -9.83 4.01
C VAL A 133 8.88 -10.56 5.35
N GLN A 134 9.20 -11.85 5.39
CA GLN A 134 9.17 -12.63 6.63
C GLN A 134 10.16 -12.09 7.65
N GLU A 135 11.38 -11.75 7.24
CA GLU A 135 12.40 -11.15 8.10
C GLU A 135 11.91 -9.84 8.73
N ILE A 136 11.29 -8.96 7.94
CA ILE A 136 10.73 -7.70 8.44
C ILE A 136 9.59 -7.95 9.45
N ILE A 137 8.73 -8.92 9.18
CA ILE A 137 7.63 -9.28 10.08
C ILE A 137 8.18 -9.85 11.41
N GLU A 138 9.15 -10.76 11.34
CA GLU A 138 9.77 -11.38 12.52
C GLU A 138 10.51 -10.35 13.37
N TYR A 139 11.25 -9.44 12.74
CA TYR A 139 11.87 -8.29 13.41
C TYR A 139 10.85 -7.41 14.14
N ASN A 140 9.73 -7.06 13.48
CA ASN A 140 8.72 -6.22 14.11
C ASN A 140 7.95 -6.94 15.23
N LYS A 141 7.71 -8.25 15.10
CA LYS A 141 7.13 -9.07 16.18
C LYS A 141 8.04 -9.13 17.40
N THR A 142 9.34 -9.34 17.19
CA THR A 142 10.34 -9.44 18.26
C THR A 142 10.56 -8.10 18.95
N ARG A 143 10.60 -7.00 18.18
CA ARG A 143 10.59 -5.62 18.70
C ARG A 143 9.34 -5.29 19.51
N ALA A 144 8.14 -5.67 19.03
CA ALA A 144 6.89 -5.42 19.73
C ALA A 144 6.73 -6.27 21.00
N ALA A 145 7.32 -7.46 21.02
CA ALA A 145 7.26 -8.38 22.16
C ALA A 145 8.36 -8.13 23.21
N GLY A 146 9.28 -7.18 22.99
CA GLY A 146 10.43 -6.95 23.88
C GLY A 146 11.33 -8.18 24.04
N LYS A 147 11.30 -9.12 23.08
CA LYS A 147 12.05 -10.38 23.12
C LYS A 147 13.03 -10.45 21.94
N PRO A 148 14.27 -10.89 22.15
CA PRO A 148 15.26 -10.96 21.08
C PRO A 148 14.83 -11.95 19.98
N ALA A 149 15.11 -11.61 18.73
CA ALA A 149 14.80 -12.44 17.57
C ALA A 149 15.48 -13.81 17.67
N SER A 150 14.67 -14.86 17.67
CA SER A 150 15.13 -16.25 17.56
C SER A 150 15.92 -16.41 16.27
N LYS A 151 17.09 -17.04 16.32
CA LYS A 151 17.87 -17.39 15.11
C LYS A 151 17.04 -18.38 14.28
N THR A 152 16.37 -17.90 13.23
CA THR A 152 15.92 -18.74 12.13
C THR A 152 17.13 -19.17 11.30
N THR A 153 17.85 -20.17 11.83
CA THR A 153 18.88 -20.89 11.08
C THR A 153 18.19 -21.63 9.93
N PRO A 154 18.60 -21.45 8.65
CA PRO A 154 18.03 -22.20 7.56
C PRO A 154 18.26 -23.69 7.81
N LYS A 155 17.18 -24.48 7.84
CA LYS A 155 17.25 -25.93 7.96
C LYS A 155 17.98 -26.46 6.72
N PRO A 156 19.15 -27.12 6.83
CA PRO A 156 19.80 -27.71 5.67
C PRO A 156 18.87 -28.77 5.10
N ALA A 157 18.66 -28.72 3.79
CA ALA A 157 17.95 -29.76 3.04
C ALA A 157 18.61 -31.11 3.37
N GLY A 158 17.82 -32.01 3.95
CA GLY A 158 18.30 -33.32 4.37
C GLY A 158 18.95 -34.04 3.20
N LYS A 159 20.19 -34.52 3.41
CA LYS A 159 20.82 -35.47 2.50
C LYS A 159 19.91 -36.69 2.40
N ALA A 160 19.49 -37.02 1.18
CA ALA A 160 18.89 -38.30 0.86
C ALA A 160 19.85 -39.41 1.30
N LYS A 161 19.40 -40.26 2.22
CA LYS A 161 20.11 -41.48 2.61
C LYS A 161 19.88 -42.52 1.51
N LYS A 162 20.93 -42.82 0.75
CA LYS A 162 21.02 -44.04 -0.04
C LYS A 162 21.41 -45.21 0.88
N GLN A 163 20.93 -46.39 0.49
CA GLN A 163 21.07 -47.73 1.08
C GLN A 163 19.95 -48.10 2.05
#